data_AF-A0A6M8HUE8-F1
#
_entry.id   AF-A0A6M8HUE8-F1
#
_cell.length_a   1.000
_cell.length_b   1.000
_cell.length_c   1.000
_cell.angle_alpha   90.00
_cell.angle_beta   90.00
_cell.angle_gamma   90.00
#
_symmetry.space_group_name_H-M   'P 1'
#
loop_
_entity.id
_entity.type
_entity.pdbx_description
1 polymer ?
#
loop_
_entity_poly.entity_id
_entity_poly.type
_entity_poly.pdbx_seq_one_letter_code
_entity_poly.pdbx_strand_id
1 'polypeptide(L)' 'MRETVKLYLAGKTDQWFVKQDHTGVIFILNVTNPSKGNDLLGNLPLRREGLMQFQIIPIGPLAPLGLLLSK' A
#
# COMPACT_ATOMS: atom_id res chain seq x y z
N MET A 1 -11.56 -13.03 10.87
CA MET A 1 -10.81 -11.86 11.39
C MET A 1 -9.47 -12.23 12.05
N ARG A 2 -9.25 -13.47 12.52
CA ARG A 2 -8.00 -13.87 13.19
C ARG A 2 -6.85 -14.20 12.22
N GLU A 3 -7.13 -14.76 11.04
CA GLU A 3 -6.11 -14.98 10.00
C GLU A 3 -5.55 -13.66 9.41
N THR A 4 -6.36 -12.62 9.27
CA THR A 4 -5.93 -11.33 8.71
C THR A 4 -4.88 -10.63 9.59
N VAL A 5 -4.94 -10.83 10.91
CA VAL A 5 -3.98 -10.27 11.89
C VAL A 5 -2.66 -11.05 11.91
N LYS A 6 -2.66 -12.34 11.56
CA LYS A 6 -1.42 -13.14 11.51
C LYS A 6 -0.54 -12.79 10.30
N LEU A 7 -1.15 -12.35 9.20
CA LEU A 7 -0.40 -11.78 8.06
C LEU A 7 0.22 -10.42 8.41
N TYR A 8 -0.42 -9.66 9.31
CA TYR A 8 0.05 -8.35 9.80
C TYR A 8 1.30 -8.46 10.70
N LEU A 9 1.42 -9.52 11.52
CA LEU A 9 2.54 -9.75 12.43
C LEU A 9 3.79 -10.36 11.78
N ALA A 10 3.74 -10.72 10.49
CA ALA A 10 4.86 -11.29 9.75
C ALA A 10 5.85 -10.23 9.21
N GLY A 11 5.67 -8.94 9.54
CA GLY A 11 6.69 -7.90 9.34
C GLY A 11 6.88 -7.41 7.90
N LYS A 12 5.81 -7.34 7.09
CA LYS A 12 5.85 -6.87 5.68
C LYS A 12 4.85 -5.77 5.33
N THR A 13 4.36 -5.03 6.31
CA THR A 13 3.32 -4.00 6.11
C THR A 13 3.70 -2.73 6.85
N ASP A 14 4.11 -1.71 6.09
CA ASP A 14 4.72 -0.50 6.65
C ASP A 14 3.64 0.42 7.26
N GLN A 15 2.55 0.73 6.55
CA GLN A 15 1.43 1.54 7.09
C GLN A 15 0.11 1.30 6.31
N TRP A 16 -1.01 1.20 7.02
CA TRP A 16 -2.37 1.04 6.45
C TRP A 16 -3.30 2.13 7.00
N PHE A 17 -3.99 2.84 6.12
CA PHE A 17 -4.89 3.92 6.49
C PHE A 17 -6.28 3.70 5.91
N VAL A 18 -7.30 4.13 6.63
CA VAL A 18 -8.63 4.35 6.06
C VAL A 18 -8.70 5.81 5.65
N LYS A 19 -9.21 6.08 4.45
CA LYS A 19 -9.45 7.47 4.05
C LYS A 19 -10.48 8.07 5.01
N GLN A 20 -10.25 9.31 5.45
CA GLN A 20 -11.17 9.99 6.37
C GLN A 20 -12.57 10.21 5.78
N ASP A 21 -12.69 10.21 4.45
CA ASP A 21 -13.98 10.25 3.74
C ASP A 21 -14.68 8.88 3.67
N HIS A 22 -14.12 7.84 4.30
CA HIS A 22 -14.61 6.46 4.34
C HIS A 22 -14.81 5.78 2.97
N THR A 23 -14.25 6.37 1.91
CA THR A 23 -14.43 5.83 0.54
C THR A 23 -13.49 4.67 0.21
N GLY A 24 -12.51 4.38 1.07
CA GLY A 24 -11.58 3.28 0.84
C GLY A 24 -10.39 3.25 1.78
N VAL A 25 -9.39 2.45 1.41
CA VAL A 25 -8.17 2.20 2.17
C VAL A 25 -6.94 2.57 1.36
N ILE A 26 -5.89 3.02 2.05
CA ILE A 26 -4.58 3.31 1.47
C ILE A 26 -3.58 2.31 2.04
N PHE A 27 -2.90 1.60 1.14
CA PHE A 27 -1.84 0.66 1.47
C PHE A 27 -0.49 1.21 1.01
N ILE A 28 0.46 1.38 1.93
CA ILE A 28 1.86 1.64 1.58
C ILE A 28 2.57 0.30 1.46
N LEU A 29 3.02 -0.02 0.24
CA LEU A 29 3.65 -1.30 -0.09
C LEU A 29 5.12 -1.07 -0.44
N ASN A 30 6.02 -1.79 0.23
CA ASN A 30 7.42 -1.85 -0.16
C ASN A 30 7.61 -2.99 -1.17
N VAL A 31 7.61 -2.65 -2.46
CA VAL A 31 7.75 -3.60 -3.57
C VAL A 31 8.77 -3.10 -4.60
N THR A 32 9.50 -4.02 -5.21
CA THR A 32 10.54 -3.69 -6.20
C THR A 32 9.99 -3.19 -7.54
N ASN A 33 8.71 -3.45 -7.84
CA ASN A 33 8.06 -3.05 -9.10
C ASN A 33 6.54 -2.87 -8.86
N PRO A 34 5.91 -1.81 -9.39
CA PRO A 34 4.45 -1.63 -9.42
C PRO A 34 3.64 -2.87 -9.80
N SER A 35 4.11 -3.71 -10.74
CA SER A 35 3.40 -4.94 -11.13
C SER A 35 3.21 -5.90 -9.95
N LYS A 36 4.23 -6.06 -9.11
CA LYS A 36 4.12 -6.91 -7.91
C LYS A 36 3.11 -6.35 -6.91
N GLY A 37 2.98 -5.02 -6.83
CA GLY A 37 1.91 -4.39 -6.06
C GLY A 37 0.53 -4.75 -6.59
N ASN A 38 0.37 -4.81 -7.92
CA ASN A 38 -0.89 -5.23 -8.54
C ASN A 38 -1.24 -6.69 -8.25
N ASP A 39 -0.27 -7.59 -8.35
CA ASP A 39 -0.48 -9.01 -8.01
C ASP A 39 -0.85 -9.21 -6.54
N LEU A 40 -0.18 -8.49 -5.63
CA LEU A 40 -0.49 -8.56 -4.20
C LEU A 40 -1.90 -8.06 -3.89
N LEU A 41 -2.29 -6.90 -4.45
CA LEU A 41 -3.65 -6.37 -4.31
C LEU A 41 -4.68 -7.23 -5.06
N GLY A 42 -4.29 -7.85 -6.16
CA GLY A 42 -5.03 -8.83 -6.98
C GLY A 42 -5.57 -10.00 -6.17
N ASN A 43 -4.77 -10.50 -5.25
CA ASN A 43 -5.10 -11.67 -4.44
C ASN A 43 -6.01 -11.37 -3.24
N LEU A 44 -6.21 -10.09 -2.91
CA LEU A 44 -7.10 -9.72 -1.80
C LEU A 44 -8.54 -10.14 -2.13
N PRO A 45 -9.27 -10.77 -1.17
CA PRO A 45 -10.65 -11.18 -1.37
C PRO A 45 -11.53 -10.03 -1.89
N LEU A 46 -11.33 -8.82 -1.36
CA LEU A 46 -12.08 -7.62 -1.73
C LEU A 46 -11.89 -7.23 -3.21
N ARG A 47 -10.72 -7.52 -3.80
CA ARG A 47 -10.46 -7.26 -5.22
C ARG A 47 -10.98 -8.39 -6.10
N ARG A 48 -10.79 -9.65 -5.69
CA ARG A 48 -11.24 -10.83 -6.44
C ARG A 48 -12.75 -10.88 -6.59
N GLU A 49 -13.46 -10.50 -5.53
CA GLU A 49 -14.93 -10.41 -5.53
C GLU A 49 -15.45 -9.14 -6.23
N GLY A 50 -14.58 -8.32 -6.82
CA GLY A 50 -14.96 -7.09 -7.53
C GLY A 50 -15.52 -5.98 -6.63
N LEU A 51 -15.37 -6.11 -5.31
CA LEU A 51 -15.94 -5.19 -4.31
C LEU A 51 -15.11 -3.91 -4.15
N MET A 52 -13.84 -3.93 -4.54
CA MET A 52 -12.94 -2.77 -4.53
C MET A 52 -12.04 -2.74 -5.75
N GLN A 53 -11.84 -1.53 -6.28
CA GLN A 53 -10.80 -1.24 -7.25
C GLN A 53 -9.62 -0.57 -6.55
N PHE A 54 -8.41 -0.96 -6.91
CA PHE A 54 -7.20 -0.37 -6.35
C PHE A 54 -6.40 0.31 -7.45
N GLN A 55 -6.04 1.57 -7.20
CA GLN A 55 -5.08 2.31 -8.01
C GLN A 55 -3.68 2.08 -7.44
N ILE A 56 -2.70 1.92 -8.33
CA ILE A 56 -1.29 1.78 -7.93
C ILE A 56 -0.58 3.08 -8.28
N ILE A 57 0.02 3.68 -7.27
CA ILE A 57 0.76 4.93 -7.37
C ILE A 57 2.20 4.64 -6.91
N PRO A 58 3.20 4.67 -7.81
CA PRO A 58 4.60 4.56 -7.42
C PRO A 58 4.99 5.77 -6.57
N ILE A 59 5.54 5.52 -5.39
CA ILE A 59 6.06 6.58 -4.50
C ILE A 59 7.57 6.41 -4.34
N GLY A 60 8.28 7.55 -4.24
CA GLY A 60 9.72 7.60 -4.09
C GLY A 60 10.13 8.68 -3.08
N PRO A 61 11.41 8.74 -2.71
CA PRO A 61 11.90 9.75 -1.77
C PRO A 61 11.69 11.16 -2.34
N LEU A 62 11.44 12.12 -1.44
CA LEU A 62 11.33 13.53 -1.80
C LEU A 62 12.73 14.09 -2.11
N ALA A 63 13.19 13.85 -3.35
CA ALA A 63 14.49 14.28 -3.87
C ALA A 63 14.85 15.75 -3.56
N PRO A 64 13.93 16.75 -3.67
CA PRO A 64 14.30 18.14 -3.40
C PRO A 64 14.62 18.45 -1.93
N LEU A 65 14.39 17.54 -0.97
CA LEU A 65 14.86 17.74 0.41
C LEU A 65 16.39 17.73 0.52
N GLY A 66 17.09 17.00 -0.36
CA GLY A 66 18.56 17.02 -0.40
C GLY A 66 19.14 18.39 -0.78
N LEU A 67 18.38 19.17 -1.54
CA LEU A 67 18.75 20.55 -1.90
C LEU A 67 18.68 21.50 -0.70
N LEU A 68 17.82 21.19 0.28
CA LEU A 68 17.69 21.99 1.52
C LEU A 68 18.88 21.79 2.48
N LEU A 69 19.62 20.68 2.34
CA LEU A 69 20.84 20.40 3.13
C LEU A 69 22.13 20.93 2.48
N SER A 70 22.04 21.46 1.25
CA SER A 70 23.19 21.97 0.49
C SER A 70 23.35 23.50 0.60
N LYS A 71 22.86 24.10 1.69
CA LYS A 71 22.97 25.54 1.95
C LYS A 71 23.62 25.81 3.31
#